data_AF-A0A2V6ZKB3-F1
#
_entry.id   AF-A0A2V6ZKB3-F1
#
_cell.length_a   1.000
_cell.length_b   1.000
_cell.length_c   1.000
_cell.angle_alpha   90.00
_cell.angle_beta   90.00
_cell.angle_gamma   90.00
#
_symmetry.space_group_name_H-M   'P 1'
#
loop_
_entity.id
_entity.type
_entity.pdbx_description
1 polymer ?
#
loop_
_entity_poly.entity_id
_entity_poly.type
_entity_poly.pdbx_seq_one_letter_code
_entity_poly.pdbx_strand_id
1 'polypeptide(L)' 'GSFPHECYGLYEADYDHFAEYCAAIDARGPVAVGDYLERYVYGPPTWSDYLDLFGGERMGLQAKRARELTR' A
#
# COMPACT_ATOMS: atom_id res chain seq x y z
N GLY A 1 5.37 6.95 -6.26
CA GLY A 1 6.66 6.59 -5.65
C GLY A 1 6.47 6.11 -4.24
N SER A 2 5.82 6.92 -3.39
CA SER A 2 5.71 6.62 -1.96
C SER A 2 4.61 5.63 -1.58
N PHE A 3 3.55 5.49 -2.39
CA PHE A 3 2.45 4.54 -2.11
C PHE A 3 3.02 3.14 -1.79
N PRO A 4 2.62 2.51 -0.66
CA PRO A 4 1.45 2.78 0.17
C PRO A 4 1.70 3.76 1.33
N HIS A 5 2.90 4.30 1.48
CA HIS A 5 3.16 5.40 2.41
C HIS A 5 2.58 6.71 1.89
N GLU A 6 2.41 7.66 2.79
CA GLU A 6 1.87 8.97 2.50
C GLU A 6 2.74 9.80 1.54
N CYS A 7 2.09 10.73 0.86
CA CYS A 7 2.74 11.85 0.19
C CYS A 7 1.95 13.10 0.54
N TYR A 8 2.52 13.93 1.42
CA TYR A 8 1.83 15.02 2.08
C TYR A 8 1.04 15.90 1.10
N GLY A 9 -0.25 16.10 1.38
CA GLY A 9 -1.18 16.89 0.58
C GLY A 9 -1.65 16.24 -0.74
N LEU A 10 -1.15 15.06 -1.10
CA LEU A 10 -1.60 14.31 -2.28
C LEU A 10 -2.41 13.07 -1.90
N TYR A 11 -1.88 12.23 -1.01
CA TYR A 11 -2.55 11.03 -0.52
C TYR A 11 -2.00 10.60 0.84
N GLU A 12 -2.88 10.05 1.67
CA GLU A 12 -2.53 9.46 2.96
C GLU A 12 -1.93 8.06 2.83
N ALA A 13 -1.34 7.59 3.93
CA ALA A 13 -0.87 6.22 4.05
C ALA A 13 -2.03 5.22 3.99
N ASP A 14 -1.78 4.05 3.40
CA ASP A 14 -2.72 2.93 3.41
C ASP A 14 -2.56 2.06 4.66
N TYR A 15 -3.15 2.52 5.76
CA TYR A 15 -3.08 1.81 7.05
C TYR A 15 -3.69 0.41 7.00
N ASP A 16 -4.71 0.18 6.17
CA ASP A 16 -5.32 -1.14 6.02
C ASP A 16 -4.31 -2.12 5.41
N HIS A 17 -3.49 -1.66 4.45
CA HIS A 17 -2.47 -2.49 3.79
C HIS A 17 -1.34 -2.83 4.77
N PHE A 18 -0.96 -1.86 5.60
CA PHE A 18 0.01 -2.10 6.68
C PHE A 18 -0.53 -3.09 7.71
N ALA A 19 -1.81 -3.00 8.06
CA ALA A 19 -2.46 -3.94 8.97
C ALA A 19 -2.49 -5.36 8.37
N GLU A 20 -2.80 -5.49 7.08
CA GLU A 20 -2.75 -6.77 6.35
C GLU A 20 -1.33 -7.37 6.35
N TYR A 21 -0.30 -6.56 6.10
CA TYR A 21 1.10 -6.98 6.13
C TYR A 21 1.52 -7.46 7.53
N CYS A 22 1.24 -6.68 8.57
CA CYS A 22 1.56 -7.05 9.96
C CYS A 22 0.81 -8.32 10.40
N ALA A 23 -0.49 -8.40 10.12
CA ALA A 23 -1.30 -9.57 10.48
C ALA A 23 -0.78 -10.86 9.80
N ALA A 24 -0.30 -10.77 8.57
CA ALA A 24 0.30 -11.91 7.87
C ALA A 24 1.59 -12.39 8.55
N ILE A 25 2.43 -11.47 9.02
CA ILE A 25 3.66 -11.77 9.77
C ILE A 25 3.34 -12.37 11.13
N ASP A 26 2.38 -11.80 11.85
CA ASP A 26 1.96 -12.32 13.16
C ASP A 26 1.46 -13.77 13.03
N ALA A 27 0.75 -14.08 11.94
CA ALA A 27 0.17 -15.41 11.71
C ALA A 27 1.19 -16.45 11.19
N ARG A 28 2.13 -16.05 10.32
CA ARG A 28 2.99 -17.00 9.56
C ARG A 28 4.49 -16.74 9.68
N GLY A 29 4.89 -15.75 10.47
CA GLY A 29 6.28 -15.37 10.69
C GLY A 29 6.96 -14.88 9.41
N PRO A 30 8.30 -15.01 9.32
CA PRO A 30 9.10 -14.43 8.23
C PRO A 30 8.73 -14.89 6.81
N VAL A 31 8.08 -16.04 6.65
CA VAL A 31 7.60 -16.51 5.33
C VAL A 31 6.62 -15.52 4.70
N ALA A 32 5.79 -14.84 5.52
CA ALA A 32 4.87 -13.83 5.03
C ALA A 32 5.57 -12.62 4.39
N VAL A 33 6.79 -12.30 4.85
CA VAL A 33 7.61 -11.24 4.24
C VAL A 33 8.04 -11.65 2.84
N GLY A 34 8.45 -12.90 2.66
CA GLY A 34 8.81 -13.43 1.33
C GLY A 34 7.63 -13.35 0.36
N ASP A 35 6.46 -13.85 0.76
CA ASP A 35 5.23 -13.78 -0.05
C ASP A 35 4.86 -12.32 -0.41
N TYR A 36 5.04 -11.40 0.53
CA TYR A 36 4.79 -9.98 0.31
C TYR A 36 5.74 -9.39 -0.74
N LEU A 37 7.03 -9.68 -0.63
CA LEU A 37 8.04 -9.19 -1.58
C LEU A 37 7.81 -9.75 -2.98
N GLU A 38 7.50 -11.05 -3.10
CA GLU A 38 7.15 -11.65 -4.39
C GLU A 38 5.95 -10.96 -5.03
N ARG A 39 4.90 -10.66 -4.25
CA ARG A 39 3.69 -10.04 -4.78
C ARG A 39 3.83 -8.56 -5.11
N TYR A 40 4.44 -7.77 -4.23
CA TYR A 40 4.41 -6.31 -4.30
C TYR A 40 5.72 -5.67 -4.76
N VAL A 41 6.84 -6.41 -4.77
CA VAL A 41 8.17 -5.86 -5.11
C VAL A 41 8.75 -6.52 -6.36
N TYR A 42 8.80 -7.84 -6.41
CA TYR A 42 9.42 -8.58 -7.52
C TYR A 42 8.43 -8.93 -8.64
N GLY A 43 7.16 -9.13 -8.29
CA GLY A 43 6.12 -9.50 -9.24
C GLY A 43 5.77 -8.42 -10.27
N PRO A 44 5.50 -7.16 -9.87
CA PRO A 44 5.09 -6.11 -10.79
C PRO A 44 6.26 -5.65 -11.69
N PRO A 45 6.16 -5.76 -13.03
CA PRO A 45 7.23 -5.35 -13.94
C PRO A 45 7.42 -3.83 -14.00
N THR A 46 6.35 -3.07 -13.74
CA THR A 46 6.35 -1.61 -13.77
C THR A 46 5.69 -1.03 -12.54
N TRP A 47 5.92 0.27 -12.33
CA TRP A 47 5.23 1.04 -11.29
C TRP A 47 3.70 1.05 -11.47
N SER A 48 3.21 1.08 -12.71
CA SER A 48 1.78 1.02 -12.98
C SER A 48 1.18 -0.32 -12.56
N ASP A 49 1.86 -1.43 -12.91
CA ASP A 49 1.42 -2.78 -12.50
C ASP A 49 1.39 -2.93 -10.97
N TYR A 50 2.32 -2.28 -10.26
CA TYR A 50 2.32 -2.23 -8.80
C TYR A 50 1.09 -1.51 -8.25
N LEU A 51 0.73 -0.34 -8.82
CA LEU A 51 -0.44 0.42 -8.38
C LEU A 51 -1.76 -0.31 -8.67
N ASP A 52 -1.81 -1.10 -9.75
CA ASP A 52 -2.97 -1.90 -10.10
C ASP A 52 -3.29 -3.00 -9.05
N LEU A 53 -2.30 -3.42 -8.26
CA LEU A 53 -2.53 -4.35 -7.13
C LEU A 53 -3.42 -3.76 -6.03
N PHE A 54 -3.47 -2.44 -5.91
CA PHE A 54 -4.28 -1.73 -4.89
C PHE A 54 -5.62 -1.24 -5.45
N GLY A 55 -5.65 -0.93 -6.75
CA GLY A 55 -6.84 -0.46 -7.44
C GLY A 55 -7.16 1.02 -7.20
N GLY A 56 -7.87 1.61 -8.16
CA GLY A 56 -8.18 3.05 -8.18
C GLY A 56 -9.06 3.52 -7.01
N GLU A 57 -9.97 2.68 -6.53
CA GLU A 57 -10.87 3.02 -5.41
C GLU A 57 -10.08 3.24 -4.12
N ARG A 58 -9.18 2.31 -3.78
CA ARG A 58 -8.34 2.36 -2.58
C ARG A 58 -7.42 3.58 -2.60
N MET A 59 -6.76 3.84 -3.73
CA MET A 59 -5.94 5.04 -3.90
C MET A 59 -6.75 6.33 -3.84
N GLY A 60 -7.96 6.33 -4.42
CA GLY A 60 -8.89 7.46 -4.37
C GLY A 60 -9.33 7.82 -2.95
N LEU A 61 -9.53 6.81 -2.10
CA LEU A 61 -9.84 7.01 -0.68
C LEU A 61 -8.69 7.73 0.05
N GLN A 62 -7.44 7.31 -0.18
CA GLN A 62 -6.29 7.97 0.46
C GLN A 62 -6.09 9.40 -0.04
N ALA A 63 -6.33 9.65 -1.33
CA ALA A 63 -6.30 11.00 -1.89
C ALA A 63 -7.40 11.90 -1.28
N LYS A 64 -8.57 11.35 -0.97
CA LYS A 64 -9.64 12.08 -0.27
C LYS A 64 -9.21 12.42 1.17
N ARG A 65 -8.66 11.46 1.91
CA ARG A 65 -8.19 11.65 3.29
C ARG A 65 -7.11 12.72 3.40
N ALA A 66 -6.14 12.75 2.49
CA ALA A 66 -5.10 13.79 2.49
C ALA A 66 -5.68 15.21 2.37
N ARG A 67 -6.75 15.39 1.60
CA ARG A 67 -7.41 16.70 1.46
C ARG A 67 -8.13 17.16 2.72
N GLU A 68 -8.44 16.27 3.65
CA GLU A 68 -9.05 16.63 4.94
C GLU A 68 -7.99 17.24 5.89
N LEU A 69 -6.71 16.95 5.68
CA LEU A 69 -5.59 17.44 6.50
C LEU A 69 -4.99 18.76 6.00
N THR A 70 -5.23 19.11 4.74
CA THR A 70 -4.72 20.34 4.12
C THR A 70 -5.81 21.41 3.91
N ARG A 71 -6.97 21.25 4.56
CA ARG A 71 -8.08 22.21 4.52
C ARG A 71 -8.05 23.14 5.72
#